data_AF-A0A7X1Z7S3-F1
#
_entry.id   AF-A0A7X1Z7S3-F1
#
_cell.length_a   1.000
_cell.length_b   1.000
_cell.length_c   1.000
_cell.angle_alpha   90.00
_cell.angle_beta   90.00
_cell.angle_gamma   90.00
#
_symmetry.space_group_name_H-M   'P 1'
#
loop_
_entity.id
_entity.type
_entity.pdbx_description
1 polymer ?
#
loop_
_entity_poly.entity_id
_entity_poly.type
_entity_poly.pdbx_seq_one_letter_code
_entity_poly.pdbx_strand_id
1 'polypeptide(L)'
;MIVEKLKQIVANEKFENAEEDEEVGAFTAPAIPENMTQISELLGESLPEDFMELYAFSDGQSDGNGVFFGDGLVTTEKMIRELRFAKSYAKPENPYVENPASSKQVLDKIVAHYLTLTPKKRLLAKPRWKKLEFDVSPNSLGGPYFYELGKSENEREILETTDAFKQESFALAREIYELEKASYDWDRLNFTVLPNGHYDVKREIYDFTSDMTSTPENAIKTDYFNPKWLPVFEDFGGNFIGLDFDPDMAGVKGQVIIYGRDEENMVVLADSLSGLFDKIIAWQASPETNEALENEFHIHDTLRELLKA
;
A
#
# COMPACT_ATOMS: atom_id res chain seq x y z
N MET A 1 23.68 22.95 0.58
CA MET A 1 22.33 23.29 1.06
C MET A 1 21.37 22.72 0.06
N ILE A 2 20.59 21.73 0.46
CA ILE A 2 19.75 20.92 -0.46
C ILE A 2 18.73 21.78 -1.22
N VAL A 3 18.25 22.85 -0.61
CA VAL A 3 17.27 23.78 -1.18
C VAL A 3 17.83 24.48 -2.41
N GLU A 4 19.09 24.91 -2.38
CA GLU A 4 19.73 25.56 -3.53
C GLU A 4 19.97 24.58 -4.67
N LYS A 5 20.25 23.32 -4.35
CA LYS A 5 20.34 22.27 -5.37
C LYS A 5 18.99 22.01 -6.04
N LEU A 6 17.90 21.91 -5.26
CA LEU A 6 16.55 21.74 -5.82
C LEU A 6 16.17 22.91 -6.73
N LYS A 7 16.37 24.15 -6.28
CA LYS A 7 16.10 25.34 -7.10
C LYS A 7 16.92 25.34 -8.39
N GLN A 8 18.18 24.88 -8.34
CA GLN A 8 19.02 24.74 -9.53
C GLN A 8 18.47 23.69 -10.49
N ILE A 9 18.03 22.52 -9.97
CA ILE A 9 17.40 21.47 -10.78
C ILE A 9 16.15 22.02 -11.48
N VAL A 10 15.23 22.62 -10.73
CA VAL A 10 13.99 23.23 -11.24
C VAL A 10 14.28 24.30 -12.30
N ALA A 11 15.30 25.14 -12.07
CA ALA A 11 15.65 26.20 -13.02
C ALA A 11 16.27 25.67 -14.32
N ASN A 12 16.89 24.49 -14.28
CA ASN A 12 17.51 23.83 -15.42
C ASN A 12 16.55 22.93 -16.20
N GLU A 13 15.40 22.58 -15.62
CA GLU A 13 14.30 21.92 -16.32
C GLU A 13 13.78 22.89 -17.39
N LYS A 14 14.31 22.75 -18.60
CA LYS A 14 13.68 23.31 -19.78
C LYS A 14 12.40 22.53 -19.98
N PHE A 15 11.26 23.09 -19.58
CA PHE A 15 9.95 22.57 -19.98
C PHE A 15 9.85 22.72 -21.51
N GLU A 16 10.33 21.72 -22.25
CA GLU A 16 10.23 21.68 -23.72
C GLU A 16 8.80 21.33 -24.19
N ASN A 17 7.86 21.09 -23.28
CA ASN A 17 6.44 21.03 -23.59
C ASN A 17 5.81 22.42 -23.56
N ALA A 18 6.21 23.26 -24.50
CA ALA A 18 5.53 24.52 -24.81
C ALA A 18 4.14 24.33 -25.47
N GLU A 19 3.61 23.10 -25.49
CA GLU A 19 2.27 22.79 -26.01
C GLU A 19 1.20 22.59 -24.91
N GLU A 20 1.55 22.51 -23.63
CA GLU A 20 0.57 22.47 -22.53
C GLU A 20 0.80 23.62 -21.53
N ASP A 21 -0.19 24.51 -21.42
CA ASP A 21 -0.22 25.73 -20.58
C ASP A 21 -0.16 25.48 -19.05
N GLU A 22 0.29 24.31 -18.58
CA GLU A 22 0.31 24.00 -17.15
C GLU A 22 1.57 24.54 -16.46
N GLU A 23 1.39 25.58 -15.65
CA GLU A 23 2.45 26.16 -14.81
C GLU A 23 2.95 25.14 -13.78
N VAL A 24 4.27 25.15 -13.53
CA VAL A 24 4.89 24.40 -12.42
C VAL A 24 4.33 24.92 -11.10
N GLY A 25 3.93 24.01 -10.22
CA GLY A 25 3.45 24.38 -8.89
C GLY A 25 4.49 25.16 -8.09
N ALA A 26 4.03 26.13 -7.31
CA ALA A 26 4.89 26.92 -6.44
C ALA A 26 5.15 26.19 -5.12
N PHE A 27 6.37 26.30 -4.59
CA PHE A 27 6.70 25.87 -3.23
C PHE A 27 5.76 26.51 -2.21
N THR A 28 5.22 25.70 -1.30
CA THR A 28 4.31 26.13 -0.22
C THR A 28 5.08 26.54 1.04
N ALA A 29 4.34 26.89 2.09
CA ALA A 29 4.90 27.19 3.40
C ALA A 29 5.66 25.97 3.99
N PRO A 30 6.65 26.21 4.88
CA PRO A 30 7.38 25.14 5.56
C PRO A 30 6.50 24.17 6.34
N ALA A 31 7.01 22.95 6.54
CA ALA A 31 6.34 21.93 7.33
C ALA A 31 6.23 22.35 8.79
N ILE A 32 5.10 22.01 9.42
CA ILE A 32 4.92 22.24 10.85
C ILE A 32 5.71 21.22 11.68
N PRO A 33 6.33 21.60 12.82
CA PRO A 33 7.13 20.71 13.65
C PRO A 33 6.40 19.45 14.13
N GLU A 34 5.08 19.55 14.35
CA GLU A 34 4.23 18.45 14.78
C GLU A 34 4.20 17.32 13.74
N ASN A 35 4.07 17.66 12.45
CA ASN A 35 4.08 16.66 11.39
C ASN A 35 5.44 15.98 11.27
N MET A 36 6.53 16.75 11.37
CA MET A 36 7.89 16.20 11.34
C MET A 36 8.16 15.23 12.51
N THR A 37 7.67 15.59 13.70
CA THR A 37 7.72 14.71 14.88
C THR A 37 6.94 13.42 14.63
N GLN A 38 5.73 13.53 14.08
CA GLN A 38 4.89 12.39 13.79
C GLN A 38 5.47 11.46 12.72
N ILE A 39 6.12 11.99 11.68
CA ILE A 39 6.83 11.19 10.68
C ILE A 39 7.97 10.41 11.33
N SER A 40 8.79 11.06 12.14
CA SER A 40 9.89 10.44 12.91
C SER A 40 9.38 9.31 13.82
N GLU A 41 8.29 9.54 14.55
CA GLU A 41 7.64 8.53 15.41
C GLU A 41 7.07 7.34 14.60
N LEU A 42 6.47 7.61 13.44
CA LEU A 42 5.99 6.57 12.55
C LEU A 42 7.16 5.74 12.00
N LEU A 43 8.23 6.36 11.54
CA LEU A 43 9.41 5.61 11.06
C LEU A 43 10.12 4.85 12.20
N GLY A 44 10.08 5.40 13.42
CA GLY A 44 10.90 4.95 14.53
C GLY A 44 12.39 5.27 14.33
N GLU A 45 12.69 6.33 13.58
CA GLU A 45 14.03 6.71 13.11
C GLU A 45 14.19 8.23 13.18
N SER A 46 15.41 8.72 13.34
CA SER A 46 15.71 10.15 13.18
C SER A 46 15.68 10.55 11.71
N LEU A 47 15.11 11.72 11.40
CA LEU A 47 15.08 12.25 10.04
C LEU A 47 16.45 12.80 9.61
N PRO A 48 16.90 12.54 8.37
CA PRO A 48 18.13 13.09 7.81
C PRO A 48 18.14 14.62 7.77
N GLU A 49 19.32 15.23 7.92
CA GLU A 49 19.48 16.69 7.91
C GLU A 49 19.02 17.33 6.60
N ASP A 50 19.32 16.69 5.47
CA ASP A 50 18.93 17.19 4.15
C ASP A 50 17.42 17.11 3.94
N PHE A 51 16.75 16.04 4.38
CA PHE A 51 15.30 15.97 4.42
C PHE A 51 14.70 17.09 5.30
N MET A 52 15.24 17.31 6.50
CA MET A 52 14.76 18.37 7.39
C MET A 52 14.98 19.77 6.80
N GLU A 53 16.11 20.02 6.14
CA GLU A 53 16.40 21.29 5.45
C GLU A 53 15.40 21.54 4.32
N LEU A 54 15.05 20.51 3.54
CA LEU A 54 14.07 20.58 2.46
C LEU A 54 12.67 20.95 2.99
N TYR A 55 12.19 20.26 4.04
CA TYR A 55 10.85 20.49 4.59
C TYR A 55 10.77 21.74 5.48
N ALA A 56 11.90 22.25 5.98
CA ALA A 56 11.97 23.58 6.57
C ALA A 56 11.85 24.70 5.53
N PHE A 57 12.06 24.39 4.24
CA PHE A 57 11.83 25.31 3.13
C PHE A 57 10.41 25.20 2.58
N SER A 58 9.89 23.98 2.33
CA SER A 58 8.57 23.81 1.73
C SER A 58 7.90 22.48 2.10
N ASP A 59 6.62 22.54 2.46
CA ASP A 59 5.76 21.38 2.73
C ASP A 59 4.92 21.04 1.49
N GLY A 60 5.60 20.55 0.46
CA GLY A 60 4.99 20.25 -0.84
C GLY A 60 4.94 21.45 -1.79
N GLN A 61 3.96 21.44 -2.69
CA GLN A 61 3.79 22.47 -3.72
C GLN A 61 2.31 22.80 -3.93
N SER A 62 2.02 23.90 -4.61
CA SER A 62 0.69 24.19 -5.13
C SER A 62 0.34 23.30 -6.31
N ASP A 63 -0.94 23.31 -6.69
CA ASP A 63 -1.42 22.71 -7.93
C ASP A 63 -0.60 23.19 -9.14
N GLY A 64 -0.48 22.31 -10.14
CA GLY A 64 0.33 22.50 -11.34
C GLY A 64 1.30 21.33 -11.56
N ASN A 65 2.19 21.49 -12.53
CA ASN A 65 3.22 20.49 -12.83
C ASN A 65 4.17 20.31 -11.64
N GLY A 66 4.66 19.09 -11.44
CA GLY A 66 5.58 18.76 -10.36
C GLY A 66 6.91 19.52 -10.45
N VAL A 67 7.45 19.92 -9.30
CA VAL A 67 8.70 20.70 -9.19
C VAL A 67 9.97 19.87 -9.46
N PHE A 68 9.84 18.58 -9.74
CA PHE A 68 10.97 17.69 -9.96
C PHE A 68 10.72 16.82 -11.20
N PHE A 69 10.99 17.38 -12.38
CA PHE A 69 10.77 16.74 -13.68
C PHE A 69 9.34 16.22 -13.87
N GLY A 70 8.34 16.98 -13.40
CA GLY A 70 6.93 16.58 -13.44
C GLY A 70 6.45 15.86 -12.17
N ASP A 71 7.35 15.34 -11.33
CA ASP A 71 6.98 14.76 -10.03
C ASP A 71 6.73 15.84 -8.98
N GLY A 72 5.66 15.65 -8.21
CA GLY A 72 5.21 16.53 -7.15
C GLY A 72 6.03 16.39 -5.87
N LEU A 73 6.37 17.51 -5.20
CA LEU A 73 6.90 17.44 -3.83
C LEU A 73 5.77 17.03 -2.86
N VAL A 74 5.97 15.90 -2.18
CA VAL A 74 4.96 15.29 -1.31
C VAL A 74 4.81 16.10 -0.01
N THR A 75 3.57 16.36 0.40
CA THR A 75 3.29 17.04 1.69
C THR A 75 3.50 16.09 2.88
N THR A 76 3.91 16.63 4.02
CA THR A 76 4.08 15.87 5.27
C THR A 76 2.77 15.20 5.73
N GLU A 77 1.62 15.82 5.49
CA GLU A 77 0.33 15.17 5.73
C GLU A 77 0.13 13.92 4.88
N LYS A 78 0.55 13.97 3.60
CA LYS A 78 0.48 12.81 2.71
C LYS A 78 1.45 11.74 3.14
N MET A 79 2.70 12.08 3.48
CA MET A 79 3.66 11.12 4.05
C MET A 79 3.09 10.39 5.26
N ILE A 80 2.48 11.13 6.19
CA ILE A 80 1.83 10.56 7.36
C ILE A 80 0.73 9.56 6.95
N ARG A 81 -0.07 9.88 5.93
CA ARG A 81 -1.10 8.97 5.41
C ARG A 81 -0.48 7.71 4.81
N GLU A 82 0.55 7.84 3.97
CA GLU A 82 1.26 6.71 3.36
C GLU A 82 1.91 5.80 4.41
N LEU A 83 2.62 6.37 5.39
CA LEU A 83 3.23 5.61 6.47
C LEU A 83 2.19 4.88 7.34
N ARG A 84 1.06 5.53 7.65
CA ARG A 84 -0.05 4.90 8.38
C ARG A 84 -0.69 3.78 7.56
N PHE A 85 -0.85 3.99 6.26
CA PHE A 85 -1.34 2.99 5.33
C PHE A 85 -0.42 1.76 5.35
N ALA A 86 0.89 1.93 5.09
CA ALA A 86 1.86 0.84 5.09
C ALA A 86 1.89 0.10 6.44
N LYS A 87 1.85 0.83 7.56
CA LYS A 87 1.75 0.21 8.90
C LYS A 87 0.46 -0.56 9.13
N SER A 88 -0.65 -0.14 8.54
CA SER A 88 -1.93 -0.83 8.72
C SER A 88 -1.97 -2.21 8.06
N TYR A 89 -1.04 -2.50 7.15
CA TYR A 89 -0.86 -3.82 6.56
C TYR A 89 0.24 -4.65 7.23
N ALA A 90 0.97 -4.10 8.21
CA ALA A 90 1.92 -4.88 8.97
C ALA A 90 1.18 -5.92 9.82
N LYS A 91 1.24 -7.19 9.39
CA LYS A 91 0.58 -8.31 10.07
C LYS A 91 1.47 -8.87 11.19
N PRO A 92 0.88 -9.48 12.24
CA PRO A 92 1.65 -10.19 13.24
C PRO A 92 2.51 -11.29 12.59
N GLU A 93 3.80 -11.36 12.96
CA GLU A 93 4.75 -12.35 12.40
C GLU A 93 4.28 -13.80 12.63
N ASN A 94 3.66 -14.06 13.78
CA ASN A 94 3.12 -15.36 14.15
C ASN A 94 1.66 -15.21 14.58
N PRO A 95 0.70 -15.12 13.64
CA PRO A 95 -0.68 -14.82 13.96
C PRO A 95 -1.35 -16.00 14.67
N TYR A 96 -2.11 -15.72 15.73
CA TYR A 96 -2.83 -16.72 16.51
C TYR A 96 -4.14 -16.19 17.08
N VAL A 97 -5.04 -17.10 17.46
CA VAL A 97 -6.30 -16.74 18.11
C VAL A 97 -6.09 -16.77 19.62
N GLU A 98 -6.03 -15.60 20.25
CA GLU A 98 -5.76 -15.47 21.69
C GLU A 98 -6.84 -16.11 22.56
N ASN A 99 -8.13 -15.92 22.22
CA ASN A 99 -9.26 -16.48 22.96
C ASN A 99 -10.19 -17.31 22.07
N PRO A 100 -9.85 -18.59 21.80
CA PRO A 100 -10.63 -19.44 20.91
C PRO A 100 -12.08 -19.66 21.35
N ALA A 101 -12.36 -19.62 22.66
CA ALA A 101 -13.72 -19.82 23.18
C ALA A 101 -14.63 -18.63 22.86
N SER A 102 -14.16 -17.41 23.08
CA SER A 102 -14.88 -16.18 22.70
C SER A 102 -15.03 -16.07 21.19
N SER A 103 -13.95 -16.31 20.43
CA SER A 103 -14.01 -16.33 18.97
C SER A 103 -15.06 -17.32 18.47
N LYS A 104 -15.07 -18.55 19.02
CA LYS A 104 -16.04 -19.58 18.64
C LYS A 104 -17.50 -19.13 18.85
N GLN A 105 -17.80 -18.40 19.91
CA GLN A 105 -19.16 -17.90 20.14
C GLN A 105 -19.63 -16.99 19.01
N VAL A 106 -18.78 -16.09 18.53
CA VAL A 106 -19.12 -15.17 17.43
C VAL A 106 -19.18 -15.91 16.09
N LEU A 107 -18.23 -16.81 15.83
CA LEU A 107 -18.24 -17.67 14.64
C LEU A 107 -19.52 -18.52 14.55
N ASP A 108 -19.98 -19.07 15.66
CA ASP A 108 -21.22 -19.83 15.74
C ASP A 108 -22.45 -18.94 15.45
N LYS A 109 -22.47 -17.67 15.90
CA LYS A 109 -23.51 -16.69 15.53
C LYS A 109 -23.51 -16.40 14.03
N ILE A 110 -22.34 -16.18 13.43
CA ILE A 110 -22.20 -15.95 11.98
C ILE A 110 -22.76 -17.15 11.20
N VAL A 111 -22.35 -18.37 11.56
CA VAL A 111 -22.82 -19.59 10.90
C VAL A 111 -24.34 -19.77 11.07
N ALA A 112 -24.87 -19.52 12.27
CA ALA A 112 -26.31 -19.58 12.50
C ALA A 112 -27.08 -18.56 11.65
N HIS A 113 -26.57 -17.33 11.53
CA HIS A 113 -27.13 -16.27 10.69
C HIS A 113 -27.19 -16.70 9.23
N TYR A 114 -26.09 -17.21 8.66
CA TYR A 114 -26.05 -17.65 7.26
C TYR A 114 -26.89 -18.90 7.00
N LEU A 115 -26.99 -19.82 7.95
CA LEU A 115 -27.87 -20.99 7.83
C LEU A 115 -29.35 -20.64 7.71
N THR A 116 -29.78 -19.43 8.12
CA THR A 116 -31.17 -18.97 7.94
C THR A 116 -31.59 -18.84 6.48
N LEU A 117 -30.62 -18.67 5.57
CA LEU A 117 -30.83 -18.60 4.12
C LEU A 117 -31.01 -19.99 3.49
N THR A 118 -30.56 -21.04 4.16
CA THR A 118 -30.58 -22.39 3.61
C THR A 118 -31.95 -23.06 3.75
N PRO A 119 -32.31 -24.00 2.84
CA PRO A 119 -33.57 -24.72 2.95
C PRO A 119 -33.69 -25.46 4.30
N LYS A 120 -34.77 -25.17 5.04
CA LYS A 120 -35.02 -25.80 6.35
C LYS A 120 -35.14 -27.33 6.22
N LYS A 121 -34.55 -28.05 7.15
CA LYS A 121 -34.73 -29.52 7.27
C LYS A 121 -36.22 -29.82 7.44
N ARG A 122 -36.83 -30.53 6.49
CA ARG A 122 -38.08 -31.26 6.75
C ARG A 122 -37.77 -32.37 7.76
N LEU A 123 -38.64 -32.60 8.74
CA LEU A 123 -38.47 -33.68 9.73
C LEU A 123 -38.12 -34.99 8.98
N LEU A 124 -37.05 -35.65 9.42
CA LEU A 124 -36.55 -36.95 8.91
C LEU A 124 -35.95 -36.94 7.48
N ALA A 125 -35.92 -35.83 6.77
CA ALA A 125 -35.33 -35.75 5.43
C ALA A 125 -33.84 -35.40 5.47
N LYS A 126 -33.03 -36.10 4.66
CA LYS A 126 -31.62 -35.72 4.44
C LYS A 126 -31.56 -34.38 3.68
N PRO A 127 -30.64 -33.46 4.04
CA PRO A 127 -30.41 -32.24 3.29
C PRO A 127 -30.05 -32.57 1.83
N ARG A 128 -30.59 -31.81 0.88
CA ARG A 128 -30.28 -31.96 -0.55
C ARG A 128 -29.11 -31.09 -1.01
N TRP A 129 -28.29 -30.60 -0.08
CA TRP A 129 -27.17 -29.71 -0.37
C TRP A 129 -25.89 -30.19 0.31
N LYS A 130 -24.75 -29.80 -0.25
CA LYS A 130 -23.42 -30.28 0.12
C LYS A 130 -22.73 -29.32 1.09
N LYS A 131 -22.65 -28.04 0.74
CA LYS A 131 -21.98 -26.99 1.51
C LYS A 131 -22.52 -25.61 1.17
N LEU A 132 -22.26 -24.66 2.04
CA LEU A 132 -22.46 -23.23 1.87
C LEU A 132 -21.09 -22.57 2.09
N GLU A 133 -20.63 -21.77 1.14
CA GLU A 133 -19.40 -21.01 1.26
C GLU A 133 -19.71 -19.52 1.23
N PHE A 134 -19.00 -18.75 2.04
CA PHE A 134 -19.11 -17.30 2.07
C PHE A 134 -17.88 -16.73 2.74
N ASP A 135 -17.65 -15.45 2.50
CA ASP A 135 -16.62 -14.71 3.22
C ASP A 135 -17.17 -13.47 3.88
N VAL A 136 -16.56 -13.11 5.01
CA VAL A 136 -16.91 -11.90 5.75
C VAL A 136 -15.65 -11.17 6.19
N SER A 137 -15.70 -9.85 6.12
CA SER A 137 -14.79 -8.94 6.80
C SER A 137 -15.59 -7.71 7.30
N PRO A 138 -14.98 -6.83 8.11
CA PRO A 138 -15.63 -5.58 8.52
C PRO A 138 -16.11 -4.70 7.35
N ASN A 139 -15.53 -4.90 6.15
CA ASN A 139 -15.67 -4.00 5.00
C ASN A 139 -16.22 -4.70 3.73
N SER A 140 -16.24 -6.02 3.67
CA SER A 140 -16.75 -6.77 2.52
C SER A 140 -17.48 -8.04 2.93
N LEU A 141 -18.39 -8.51 2.07
CA LEU A 141 -19.07 -9.79 2.16
C LEU A 141 -18.99 -10.48 0.79
N GLY A 142 -18.64 -11.76 0.77
CA GLY A 142 -18.66 -12.60 -0.43
C GLY A 142 -19.63 -13.78 -0.31
N GLY A 143 -20.18 -14.22 -1.44
CA GLY A 143 -21.28 -15.18 -1.47
C GLY A 143 -22.60 -14.58 -0.95
N PRO A 144 -23.50 -15.37 -0.33
CA PRO A 144 -23.36 -16.78 0.00
C PRO A 144 -23.50 -17.70 -1.23
N TYR A 145 -22.55 -18.63 -1.38
CA TYR A 145 -22.51 -19.61 -2.44
C TYR A 145 -23.04 -20.97 -1.96
N PHE A 146 -24.18 -21.38 -2.51
CA PHE A 146 -24.87 -22.61 -2.15
C PHE A 146 -24.61 -23.71 -3.16
N TYR A 147 -24.21 -24.88 -2.67
CA TYR A 147 -23.86 -26.04 -3.49
C TYR A 147 -24.85 -27.18 -3.26
N GLU A 148 -25.62 -27.54 -4.30
CA GLU A 148 -26.60 -28.63 -4.24
C GLU A 148 -25.93 -30.01 -4.37
N LEU A 149 -26.53 -31.03 -3.75
CA LEU A 149 -26.04 -32.40 -3.85
C LEU A 149 -26.24 -32.94 -5.28
N GLY A 150 -25.17 -33.50 -5.87
CA GLY A 150 -25.21 -34.12 -7.20
C GLY A 150 -24.90 -33.18 -8.37
N LYS A 151 -24.65 -31.89 -8.09
CA LYS A 151 -24.10 -30.94 -9.06
C LYS A 151 -22.56 -30.89 -8.97
N SER A 152 -21.91 -30.39 -10.02
CA SER A 152 -20.45 -30.21 -10.02
C SER A 152 -20.02 -29.08 -9.08
N GLU A 153 -18.74 -29.05 -8.68
CA GLU A 153 -18.19 -28.00 -7.80
C GLU A 153 -18.22 -26.60 -8.43
N ASN A 154 -18.36 -26.48 -9.76
CA ASN A 154 -18.45 -25.20 -10.45
C ASN A 154 -19.89 -24.67 -10.54
N GLU A 155 -20.88 -25.50 -10.19
CA GLU A 155 -22.30 -25.15 -10.23
C GLU A 155 -22.79 -24.73 -8.84
N ARG A 156 -22.72 -23.42 -8.58
CA ARG A 156 -23.18 -22.77 -7.35
C ARG A 156 -24.35 -21.82 -7.60
N GLU A 157 -25.27 -21.75 -6.64
CA GLU A 157 -26.32 -20.72 -6.58
C GLU A 157 -25.87 -19.61 -5.63
N ILE A 158 -26.11 -18.35 -6.00
CA ILE A 158 -25.93 -17.21 -5.09
C ILE A 158 -27.26 -16.98 -4.39
N LEU A 159 -27.29 -17.13 -3.06
CA LEU A 159 -28.51 -16.92 -2.29
C LEU A 159 -28.80 -15.42 -2.13
N GLU A 160 -30.04 -15.02 -2.36
CA GLU A 160 -30.50 -13.65 -2.17
C GLU A 160 -30.41 -13.21 -0.70
N THR A 161 -29.96 -11.98 -0.47
CA THR A 161 -29.80 -11.39 0.86
C THR A 161 -30.44 -10.02 0.94
N THR A 162 -31.02 -9.70 2.10
CA THR A 162 -31.57 -8.37 2.38
C THR A 162 -30.51 -7.44 2.96
N ASP A 163 -30.76 -6.13 2.94
CA ASP A 163 -29.85 -5.16 3.57
C ASP A 163 -29.73 -5.39 5.08
N ALA A 164 -30.83 -5.75 5.76
CA ALA A 164 -30.80 -6.10 7.17
C ALA A 164 -29.91 -7.32 7.45
N PHE A 165 -29.93 -8.32 6.56
CA PHE A 165 -29.04 -9.48 6.66
C PHE A 165 -27.57 -9.06 6.55
N LYS A 166 -27.24 -8.23 5.55
CA LYS A 166 -25.87 -7.74 5.34
C LYS A 166 -25.37 -6.89 6.51
N GLN A 167 -26.22 -6.03 7.06
CA GLN A 167 -25.88 -5.20 8.22
C GLN A 167 -25.52 -6.04 9.45
N GLU A 168 -26.31 -7.09 9.73
CA GLU A 168 -26.01 -8.04 10.80
C GLU A 168 -24.70 -8.81 10.52
N SER A 169 -24.47 -9.24 9.28
CA SER A 169 -23.21 -9.89 8.90
C SER A 169 -21.99 -9.00 9.14
N PHE A 170 -22.06 -7.72 8.76
CA PHE A 170 -20.99 -6.75 9.03
C PHE A 170 -20.80 -6.49 10.54
N ALA A 171 -21.89 -6.44 11.31
CA ALA A 171 -21.81 -6.26 12.75
C ALA A 171 -21.07 -7.44 13.43
N LEU A 172 -21.45 -8.67 13.08
CA LEU A 172 -20.78 -9.88 13.57
C LEU A 172 -19.33 -9.96 13.09
N ALA A 173 -19.04 -9.58 11.84
CA ALA A 173 -17.68 -9.54 11.31
C ALA A 173 -16.79 -8.55 12.07
N ARG A 174 -17.32 -7.38 12.46
CA ARG A 174 -16.62 -6.43 13.33
C ARG A 174 -16.41 -6.99 14.74
N GLU A 175 -17.41 -7.66 15.32
CA GLU A 175 -17.30 -8.28 16.65
C GLU A 175 -16.14 -9.29 16.70
N ILE A 176 -16.05 -10.20 15.73
CA ILE A 176 -14.94 -11.16 15.68
C ILE A 176 -13.60 -10.52 15.31
N TYR A 177 -13.60 -9.51 14.43
CA TYR A 177 -12.38 -8.78 14.07
C TYR A 177 -11.77 -8.10 15.29
N GLU A 178 -12.54 -7.34 16.08
CA GLU A 178 -12.03 -6.67 17.28
C GLU A 178 -11.50 -7.64 18.34
N LEU A 179 -12.07 -8.85 18.45
CA LEU A 179 -11.57 -9.89 19.36
C LEU A 179 -10.19 -10.44 18.94
N GLU A 180 -9.91 -10.49 17.65
CA GLU A 180 -8.72 -11.16 17.11
C GLU A 180 -7.69 -10.19 16.51
N LYS A 181 -8.02 -8.90 16.37
CA LYS A 181 -7.20 -7.89 15.69
C LYS A 181 -5.78 -7.80 16.24
N ALA A 182 -5.63 -7.77 17.56
CA ALA A 182 -4.31 -7.59 18.17
C ALA A 182 -3.37 -8.80 17.96
N SER A 183 -3.92 -10.02 17.86
CA SER A 183 -3.13 -11.26 17.82
C SER A 183 -3.08 -11.92 16.45
N TYR A 184 -4.04 -11.62 15.56
CA TYR A 184 -4.17 -12.25 14.25
C TYR A 184 -4.21 -11.22 13.10
N ASP A 185 -5.02 -10.17 13.23
CA ASP A 185 -5.26 -9.15 12.20
C ASP A 185 -5.53 -9.72 10.78
N TRP A 186 -6.39 -10.72 10.67
CA TRP A 186 -6.78 -11.27 9.37
C TRP A 186 -7.54 -10.24 8.52
N ASP A 187 -7.46 -10.38 7.20
CA ASP A 187 -8.18 -9.51 6.26
C ASP A 187 -9.56 -10.04 5.90
N ARG A 188 -9.73 -11.37 5.93
CA ARG A 188 -10.99 -12.04 5.60
C ARG A 188 -11.17 -13.35 6.34
N LEU A 189 -12.41 -13.66 6.73
CA LEU A 189 -12.81 -14.99 7.16
C LEU A 189 -13.54 -15.72 6.04
N ASN A 190 -13.00 -16.83 5.58
CA ASN A 190 -13.62 -17.70 4.58
C ASN A 190 -14.26 -18.92 5.27
N PHE A 191 -15.58 -19.05 5.15
CA PHE A 191 -16.34 -20.14 5.74
C PHE A 191 -16.68 -21.21 4.72
N THR A 192 -16.62 -22.46 5.17
CA THR A 192 -17.27 -23.60 4.51
C THR A 192 -18.17 -24.28 5.53
N VAL A 193 -19.48 -24.20 5.34
CA VAL A 193 -20.49 -24.71 6.26
C VAL A 193 -21.20 -25.93 5.67
N LEU A 194 -21.34 -26.98 6.47
CA LEU A 194 -22.02 -28.21 6.11
C LEU A 194 -23.48 -28.22 6.60
N PRO A 195 -24.36 -29.08 6.05
CA PRO A 195 -25.76 -29.15 6.43
C PRO A 195 -26.09 -29.53 7.88
N ASN A 196 -25.11 -30.08 8.60
CA ASN A 196 -25.23 -30.36 10.03
C ASN A 196 -24.83 -29.17 10.92
N GLY A 197 -24.40 -28.05 10.32
CA GLY A 197 -23.91 -26.88 11.02
C GLY A 197 -22.44 -26.95 11.41
N HIS A 198 -21.75 -28.06 11.10
CA HIS A 198 -20.28 -28.08 11.19
C HIS A 198 -19.71 -27.14 10.13
N TYR A 199 -18.60 -26.48 10.47
CA TYR A 199 -17.96 -25.56 9.56
C TYR A 199 -16.44 -25.60 9.73
N ASP A 200 -15.76 -25.28 8.66
CA ASP A 200 -14.37 -24.84 8.66
C ASP A 200 -14.35 -23.33 8.42
N VAL A 201 -13.45 -22.62 9.10
CA VAL A 201 -13.20 -21.19 8.86
C VAL A 201 -11.71 -20.97 8.70
N LYS A 202 -11.33 -20.34 7.59
CA LYS A 202 -9.96 -19.90 7.33
C LYS A 202 -9.88 -18.40 7.58
N ARG A 203 -8.88 -18.00 8.35
CA ARG A 203 -8.44 -16.61 8.48
C ARG A 203 -7.42 -16.38 7.38
N GLU A 204 -7.77 -15.53 6.43
CA GLU A 204 -6.92 -15.21 5.29
C GLU A 204 -6.30 -13.84 5.53
N ILE A 205 -4.99 -13.78 5.30
CA ILE A 205 -4.21 -12.56 5.20
C ILE A 205 -3.93 -12.41 3.71
N TYR A 206 -4.11 -11.20 3.17
CA TYR A 206 -3.75 -10.95 1.78
C TYR A 206 -2.26 -11.15 1.60
N ASP A 207 -1.93 -11.97 0.61
CA ASP A 207 -0.56 -12.18 0.22
C ASP A 207 -0.16 -11.07 -0.74
N PHE A 208 0.63 -10.13 -0.24
CA PHE A 208 1.25 -9.08 -1.04
C PHE A 208 2.65 -9.48 -1.52
N THR A 209 2.99 -10.77 -1.52
CA THR A 209 4.19 -11.24 -2.22
C THR A 209 4.16 -10.68 -3.63
N SER A 210 5.20 -9.95 -3.96
CA SER A 210 5.29 -9.22 -5.20
C SER A 210 6.48 -9.75 -5.99
N ASP A 211 6.37 -9.75 -7.32
CA ASP A 211 7.47 -10.04 -8.24
C ASP A 211 8.47 -8.86 -8.32
N MET A 212 8.50 -8.02 -7.29
CA MET A 212 9.35 -6.85 -7.18
C MET A 212 10.83 -7.26 -7.15
N THR A 213 11.67 -6.46 -7.80
CA THR A 213 13.12 -6.66 -7.85
C THR A 213 13.84 -5.44 -7.30
N SER A 214 15.11 -5.61 -6.96
CA SER A 214 15.97 -4.55 -6.46
C SER A 214 17.22 -4.43 -7.32
N THR A 215 17.57 -3.21 -7.69
CA THR A 215 18.87 -2.86 -8.31
C THR A 215 19.58 -1.80 -7.46
N PRO A 216 20.78 -2.07 -6.91
CA PRO A 216 21.50 -3.35 -6.93
C PRO A 216 20.75 -4.50 -6.21
N GLU A 217 21.09 -5.75 -6.53
CA GLU A 217 20.44 -6.90 -5.91
C GLU A 217 20.60 -6.90 -4.37
N ASN A 218 19.50 -7.19 -3.65
CA ASN A 218 19.43 -7.17 -2.19
C ASN A 218 19.73 -5.80 -1.55
N ALA A 219 19.61 -4.69 -2.29
CA ALA A 219 19.74 -3.35 -1.71
C ALA A 219 18.42 -2.84 -1.10
N ILE A 220 17.29 -3.24 -1.69
CA ILE A 220 15.93 -2.86 -1.30
C ILE A 220 15.16 -4.14 -1.01
N LYS A 221 14.37 -4.15 0.06
CA LYS A 221 13.45 -5.28 0.33
C LYS A 221 12.36 -5.32 -0.75
N THR A 222 12.07 -6.50 -1.28
CA THR A 222 11.11 -6.69 -2.39
C THR A 222 9.67 -6.74 -1.89
N ASP A 223 9.27 -5.73 -1.14
CA ASP A 223 7.92 -5.59 -0.58
C ASP A 223 7.06 -4.67 -1.48
N TYR A 224 5.75 -4.92 -1.56
CA TYR A 224 4.83 -4.01 -2.28
C TYR A 224 4.64 -2.66 -1.55
N PHE A 225 4.74 -2.68 -0.22
CA PHE A 225 4.82 -1.47 0.62
C PHE A 225 5.73 -1.76 1.81
N ASN A 226 6.40 -0.74 2.33
CA ASN A 226 7.20 -0.85 3.55
C ASN A 226 6.91 0.34 4.49
N PRO A 227 6.61 0.12 5.78
CA PRO A 227 6.32 1.20 6.74
C PRO A 227 7.53 2.10 7.05
N LYS A 228 8.69 1.84 6.46
CA LYS A 228 9.92 2.60 6.57
C LYS A 228 10.39 3.20 5.23
N TRP A 229 9.56 3.19 4.20
CA TRP A 229 9.77 3.97 2.98
C TRP A 229 9.04 5.31 3.08
N LEU A 230 9.79 6.40 3.03
CA LEU A 230 9.30 7.76 3.20
C LEU A 230 9.23 8.46 1.83
N PRO A 231 8.03 8.73 1.27
CA PRO A 231 7.93 9.37 -0.03
C PRO A 231 8.40 10.81 0.05
N VAL A 232 9.11 11.30 -0.98
CA VAL A 232 9.56 12.69 -1.11
C VAL A 232 9.01 13.33 -2.37
N PHE A 233 9.06 12.62 -3.50
CA PHE A 233 8.43 13.02 -4.75
C PHE A 233 7.40 11.99 -5.21
N GLU A 234 6.37 12.43 -5.93
CA GLU A 234 5.30 11.58 -6.46
C GLU A 234 4.95 11.89 -7.91
N ASP A 235 4.58 10.87 -8.67
CA ASP A 235 4.10 11.02 -10.06
C ASP A 235 2.59 11.33 -10.15
N PHE A 236 1.92 11.52 -9.01
CA PHE A 236 0.46 11.62 -8.85
C PHE A 236 -0.35 10.36 -9.26
N GLY A 237 0.31 9.29 -9.69
CA GLY A 237 -0.26 7.98 -10.07
C GLY A 237 -0.13 6.90 -8.99
N GLY A 238 0.67 7.15 -7.96
CA GLY A 238 0.95 6.23 -6.86
C GLY A 238 2.36 5.65 -6.87
N ASN A 239 3.27 6.28 -7.62
CA ASN A 239 4.69 5.97 -7.65
C ASN A 239 5.48 7.11 -7.00
N PHE A 240 6.62 6.75 -6.42
CA PHE A 240 7.37 7.63 -5.54
C PHE A 240 8.88 7.52 -5.74
N ILE A 241 9.54 8.66 -5.58
CA ILE A 241 10.95 8.72 -5.19
C ILE A 241 10.98 9.04 -3.69
N GLY A 242 11.65 8.21 -2.90
CA GLY A 242 11.65 8.37 -1.45
C GLY A 242 12.85 7.78 -0.74
N LEU A 243 12.89 7.97 0.58
CA LEU A 243 13.97 7.50 1.45
C LEU A 243 13.63 6.13 2.05
N ASP A 244 14.59 5.21 1.98
CA ASP A 244 14.47 3.86 2.53
C ASP A 244 15.19 3.76 3.88
N PHE A 245 14.41 3.61 4.96
CA PHE A 245 14.92 3.41 6.31
C PHE A 245 15.00 1.94 6.74
N ASP A 246 14.67 1.01 5.85
CA ASP A 246 14.68 -0.43 6.07
C ASP A 246 15.28 -1.19 4.88
N PRO A 247 16.50 -0.83 4.46
CA PRO A 247 17.15 -1.47 3.33
C PRO A 247 17.37 -2.95 3.59
N ASP A 248 17.56 -3.70 2.52
CA ASP A 248 18.00 -5.09 2.60
C ASP A 248 19.54 -5.17 2.77
N MET A 249 20.10 -6.38 2.81
CA MET A 249 21.47 -6.66 3.25
C MET A 249 22.58 -5.86 2.53
N ALA A 250 22.38 -5.48 1.28
CA ALA A 250 23.34 -4.73 0.48
C ALA A 250 23.06 -3.21 0.44
N GLY A 251 21.95 -2.75 1.02
CA GLY A 251 21.54 -1.35 0.97
C GLY A 251 22.09 -0.51 2.12
N VAL A 252 21.84 0.80 2.04
CA VAL A 252 22.26 1.79 3.03
C VAL A 252 21.02 2.49 3.58
N LYS A 253 20.93 2.60 4.92
CA LYS A 253 19.79 3.28 5.55
C LYS A 253 19.80 4.75 5.15
N GLY A 254 18.67 5.24 4.66
CA GLY A 254 18.50 6.59 4.12
C GLY A 254 18.80 6.70 2.62
N GLN A 255 19.07 5.59 1.93
CA GLN A 255 19.19 5.57 0.48
C GLN A 255 17.89 6.04 -0.19
N VAL A 256 18.02 6.68 -1.35
CA VAL A 256 16.91 7.15 -2.17
C VAL A 256 16.52 6.07 -3.16
N ILE A 257 15.25 5.71 -3.21
CA ILE A 257 14.72 4.61 -4.04
C ILE A 257 13.52 5.07 -4.87
N ILE A 258 13.31 4.38 -6.00
CA ILE A 258 12.03 4.40 -6.74
C ILE A 258 11.19 3.21 -6.27
N TYR A 259 9.93 3.46 -5.90
CA TYR A 259 8.98 2.44 -5.49
C TYR A 259 7.54 2.91 -5.72
N GLY A 260 6.57 2.01 -5.66
CA GLY A 260 5.16 2.35 -5.76
C GLY A 260 4.34 1.33 -6.51
N ARG A 261 3.13 1.75 -6.86
CA ARG A 261 2.08 0.91 -7.46
C ARG A 261 2.55 0.12 -8.68
N ASP A 262 3.30 0.78 -9.56
CA ASP A 262 3.70 0.27 -10.88
C ASP A 262 5.23 0.08 -10.98
N GLU A 263 5.96 0.16 -9.85
CA GLU A 263 7.42 0.13 -9.81
C GLU A 263 8.01 -1.23 -9.41
N GLU A 264 7.65 -2.28 -10.16
CA GLU A 264 8.15 -3.65 -9.93
C GLU A 264 9.69 -3.74 -9.94
N ASN A 265 10.37 -2.90 -10.72
CA ASN A 265 11.83 -2.87 -10.78
C ASN A 265 12.37 -1.71 -9.95
N MET A 266 12.49 -1.91 -8.63
CA MET A 266 12.95 -0.87 -7.71
C MET A 266 14.45 -0.63 -7.88
N VAL A 267 14.86 0.63 -7.80
CA VAL A 267 16.25 1.05 -8.02
C VAL A 267 16.69 2.00 -6.93
N VAL A 268 17.91 1.81 -6.42
CA VAL A 268 18.60 2.78 -5.56
C VAL A 268 19.21 3.86 -6.43
N LEU A 269 18.77 5.11 -6.24
CA LEU A 269 19.26 6.26 -7.00
C LEU A 269 20.51 6.88 -6.36
N ALA A 270 20.55 6.96 -5.03
CA ALA A 270 21.67 7.53 -4.28
C ALA A 270 21.64 7.15 -2.79
N ASP A 271 22.71 7.40 -2.06
CA ASP A 271 22.77 7.13 -0.61
C ASP A 271 22.09 8.22 0.25
N SER A 272 21.69 9.35 -0.35
CA SER A 272 20.98 10.46 0.31
C SER A 272 20.29 11.39 -0.71
N LEU A 273 19.34 12.21 -0.28
CA LEU A 273 18.68 13.20 -1.15
C LEU A 273 19.68 14.21 -1.72
N SER A 274 20.59 14.69 -0.87
CA SER A 274 21.66 15.59 -1.30
C SER A 274 22.55 14.96 -2.37
N GLY A 275 22.84 13.66 -2.24
CA GLY A 275 23.60 12.88 -3.22
C GLY A 275 22.85 12.66 -4.54
N LEU A 276 21.53 12.41 -4.47
CA LEU A 276 20.68 12.36 -5.66
C LEU A 276 20.74 13.68 -6.43
N PHE A 277 20.57 14.80 -5.74
CA PHE A 277 20.58 16.10 -6.39
C PHE A 277 21.94 16.46 -7.00
N ASP A 278 23.05 16.03 -6.37
CA ASP A 278 24.39 16.18 -6.98
C ASP A 278 24.51 15.41 -8.29
N LYS A 279 24.02 14.17 -8.33
CA LYS A 279 24.03 13.34 -9.54
C LYS A 279 23.19 13.97 -10.66
N ILE A 280 22.00 14.48 -10.33
CA ILE A 280 21.11 15.14 -11.30
C ILE A 280 21.72 16.42 -11.84
N ILE A 281 22.29 17.27 -10.98
CA ILE A 281 22.95 18.50 -11.42
C ILE A 281 24.14 18.19 -12.33
N ALA A 282 24.94 17.19 -11.98
CA ALA A 282 26.06 16.74 -12.81
C ALA A 282 25.56 16.22 -14.16
N TRP A 283 24.47 15.45 -14.16
CA TRP A 283 23.81 14.98 -15.36
C TRP A 283 23.31 16.14 -16.21
N GLN A 284 22.53 17.09 -15.68
CA GLN A 284 22.02 18.27 -16.40
C GLN A 284 23.12 19.10 -17.10
N ALA A 285 24.35 19.06 -16.58
CA ALA A 285 25.52 19.72 -17.20
C ALA A 285 26.20 18.90 -18.31
N SER A 286 25.83 17.62 -18.48
CA SER A 286 26.39 16.69 -19.45
C SER A 286 25.75 16.81 -20.85
N PRO A 287 26.46 16.47 -21.93
CA PRO A 287 25.89 16.44 -23.28
C PRO A 287 24.80 15.36 -23.50
N GLU A 288 24.81 14.29 -22.70
CA GLU A 288 23.91 13.13 -22.80
C GLU A 288 22.47 13.48 -22.40
N THR A 289 22.28 14.58 -21.65
CA THR A 289 20.98 15.09 -21.19
C THR A 289 20.02 15.43 -22.31
N ASN A 290 20.54 16.02 -23.40
CA ASN A 290 19.68 16.45 -24.50
C ASN A 290 19.05 15.26 -25.22
N GLU A 291 19.76 14.13 -25.37
CA GLU A 291 19.22 12.93 -26.04
C GLU A 291 18.18 12.19 -25.17
N ALA A 292 18.28 12.25 -23.84
CA ALA A 292 17.34 11.60 -22.94
C ALA A 292 16.02 12.38 -22.79
N LEU A 293 16.09 13.72 -22.73
CA LEU A 293 14.91 14.59 -22.62
C LEU A 293 14.08 14.63 -23.91
N GLU A 294 14.69 14.37 -25.07
CA GLU A 294 14.00 14.28 -26.38
C GLU A 294 13.06 13.07 -26.51
N ASN A 295 13.15 12.07 -25.61
CA ASN A 295 12.45 10.79 -25.77
C ASN A 295 11.15 10.62 -24.96
N GLU A 296 10.56 11.68 -24.39
CA GLU A 296 9.26 11.65 -23.65
C GLU A 296 9.16 10.52 -22.59
N PHE A 297 10.26 10.13 -21.95
CA PHE A 297 10.22 9.11 -20.89
C PHE A 297 9.77 9.70 -19.55
N HIS A 298 9.00 8.92 -18.78
CA HIS A 298 8.73 9.21 -17.38
C HIS A 298 10.05 9.38 -16.61
N ILE A 299 10.13 10.33 -15.66
CA ILE A 299 11.39 10.64 -14.97
C ILE A 299 11.97 9.43 -14.26
N HIS A 300 11.13 8.54 -13.71
CA HIS A 300 11.59 7.29 -13.11
C HIS A 300 12.39 6.41 -14.07
N ASP A 301 11.96 6.28 -15.33
CA ASP A 301 12.68 5.49 -16.33
C ASP A 301 14.00 6.16 -16.73
N THR A 302 13.98 7.49 -16.88
CA THR A 302 15.19 8.26 -17.14
C THR A 302 16.20 8.07 -16.01
N LEU A 303 15.78 8.26 -14.75
CA LEU A 303 16.65 8.09 -13.59
C LEU A 303 17.18 6.66 -13.45
N ARG A 304 16.38 5.64 -13.80
CA ARG A 304 16.85 4.25 -13.86
C ARG A 304 17.99 4.09 -14.86
N GLU A 305 17.82 4.56 -16.09
CA GLU A 305 18.87 4.42 -17.11
C GLU A 305 20.13 5.22 -16.75
N LEU A 306 19.97 6.43 -16.23
CA LEU A 306 21.10 7.29 -15.83
C LEU A 306 21.94 6.70 -14.68
N LEU A 307 21.30 5.94 -13.80
CA LEU A 307 21.91 5.47 -12.55
C LEU A 307 22.18 3.96 -12.54
N LYS A 308 22.02 3.29 -13.69
CA LYS A 308 22.52 1.92 -13.95
C LYS A 308 24.05 1.82 -14.02
N ALA A 309 24.78 2.93 -13.85
CA ALA A 309 26.24 3.02 -13.96
C ALA A 309 26.96 3.02 -12.60
#